data_AF-H1KPD8-F1
#
_entry.id   AF-H1KPD8-F1
#
_cell.length_a   1.000
_cell.length_b   1.000
_cell.length_c   1.000
_cell.angle_alpha   90.00
_cell.angle_beta   90.00
_cell.angle_gamma   90.00
#
_symmetry.space_group_name_H-M   'P 1'
#
loop_
_entity.id
_entity.type
_entity.pdbx_description
1 polymer ?
#
loop_
_entity_poly.entity_id
_entity_poly.type
_entity_poly.pdbx_seq_one_letter_code
_entity_poly.pdbx_strand_id
1 'polypeptide(L)' 'MEPHSFEQDGTEYEVRFERTPEGWIAHIRPEGWTEAHVVAFPEGVGFDRDDVRGSLIAGCEAAVARLPRRAPTRH' A
#
# COMPACT_ATOMS: atom_id res chain seq x y z
N MET A 1 7.88 -6.50 -9.74
CA MET A 1 6.44 -6.83 -9.73
C MET A 1 5.72 -5.68 -10.40
N GLU A 2 4.60 -5.93 -11.11
CA GLU A 2 3.83 -4.85 -11.73
C GLU A 2 3.20 -3.94 -10.64
N PRO A 3 3.13 -2.63 -10.88
CA PRO A 3 2.37 -1.73 -10.01
C PRO A 3 0.90 -2.17 -9.95
N HIS A 4 0.27 -1.95 -8.80
CA HIS A 4 -1.13 -2.27 -8.56
C HIS A 4 -1.86 -1.00 -8.17
N SER A 5 -2.93 -0.66 -8.89
CA SER A 5 -3.83 0.42 -8.49
C SER A 5 -5.10 -0.13 -7.85
N PHE A 6 -5.59 0.54 -6.81
CA PHE A 6 -6.87 0.28 -6.19
C PHE A 6 -7.54 1.58 -5.75
N GLU A 7 -8.88 1.60 -5.70
CA GLU A 7 -9.64 2.72 -5.17
C GLU A 7 -10.03 2.45 -3.71
N GLN A 8 -9.82 3.42 -2.82
CA GLN A 8 -10.33 3.37 -1.45
C GLN A 8 -10.93 4.73 -1.07
N ASP A 9 -12.18 4.72 -0.61
CA ASP A 9 -12.95 5.92 -0.27
C ASP A 9 -12.95 7.00 -1.38
N GLY A 10 -13.03 6.57 -2.65
CA GLY A 10 -13.05 7.46 -3.82
C GLY A 10 -11.71 8.12 -4.13
N THR A 11 -10.61 7.66 -3.52
CA THR A 11 -9.24 8.04 -3.89
C THR A 11 -8.56 6.84 -4.54
N GLU A 12 -8.01 7.05 -5.74
CA GLU A 12 -7.19 6.02 -6.39
C GLU A 12 -5.78 6.03 -5.76
N TYR A 13 -5.28 4.84 -5.42
CA TYR A 13 -3.95 4.63 -4.89
C TYR A 13 -3.16 3.73 -5.83
N GLU A 14 -2.01 4.21 -6.29
CA GLU A 14 -1.03 3.40 -7.01
C GLU A 14 -0.02 2.81 -6.03
N VAL A 15 0.16 1.50 -6.06
CA VAL A 15 1.13 0.78 -5.25
C VAL A 15 2.25 0.23 -6.11
N ARG A 16 3.49 0.57 -5.76
CA ARG A 16 4.69 -0.01 -6.35
C ARG A 16 5.39 -0.90 -5.34
N PHE A 17 5.61 -2.15 -5.72
CA PHE A 17 6.30 -3.11 -4.88
C PHE A 17 7.78 -3.19 -5.24
N GLU A 18 8.63 -2.90 -4.27
CA GLU A 18 10.08 -3.02 -4.32
C GLU A 18 10.53 -4.21 -3.47
N ARG A 19 11.38 -5.07 -4.04
CA ARG A 19 11.95 -6.21 -3.33
C ARG A 19 13.25 -5.76 -2.66
N THR A 20 13.36 -5.98 -1.35
CA THR A 20 14.58 -5.73 -0.57
C THR A 20 15.15 -7.03 -0.01
N PRO A 21 16.39 -7.06 0.50
CA PRO A 21 16.94 -8.25 1.15
C PRO A 21 16.18 -8.69 2.41
N GLU A 22 15.50 -7.75 3.08
CA GLU A 22 14.77 -7.99 4.34
C GLU A 22 13.28 -8.33 4.12
N GLY A 23 12.75 -8.06 2.92
CA GLY A 23 11.37 -8.34 2.58
C GLY A 23 10.89 -7.57 1.36
N TRP A 24 9.67 -7.06 1.45
CA TRP A 24 9.05 -6.23 0.42
C TRP A 24 8.74 -4.85 0.96
N ILE A 25 8.88 -3.84 0.12
CA ILE A 25 8.46 -2.47 0.40
C ILE A 25 7.37 -2.12 -0.60
N ALA A 26 6.23 -1.63 -0.11
CA ALA A 26 5.18 -1.07 -0.94
C ALA A 26 5.19 0.46 -0.83
N HIS A 27 5.34 1.12 -1.97
CA HIS A 27 5.18 2.56 -2.10
C HIS A 27 3.77 2.84 -2.57
N ILE A 28 2.92 3.30 -1.67
CA ILE A 28 1.52 3.62 -1.89
C ILE A 28 1.40 5.12 -2.16
N ARG A 29 1.01 5.49 -3.37
CA ARG A 29 0.86 6.88 -3.77
C ARG A 29 -0.61 7.17 -4.07
N PRO A 30 -1.26 8.07 -3.33
CA PRO A 30 -2.58 8.56 -3.70
C PRO A 30 -2.50 9.39 -5.00
N GLU A 31 -3.52 9.29 -5.83
CA GLU A 31 -3.68 10.17 -6.98
C GLU A 31 -3.78 11.63 -6.51
N GLY A 32 -2.99 12.51 -7.14
CA GLY A 32 -2.93 13.93 -6.78
C GLY A 32 -1.97 14.28 -5.63
N TRP A 33 -1.29 13.30 -5.01
CA TRP A 33 -0.32 13.56 -3.95
C TRP A 33 1.13 13.42 -4.46
N THR A 34 2.01 14.27 -3.93
CA THR A 34 3.46 14.23 -4.24
C THR A 34 4.18 13.19 -3.39
N GLU A 35 3.69 12.92 -2.18
CA GLU A 35 4.30 11.99 -1.23
C GLU A 35 3.69 10.59 -1.36
N ALA A 36 4.55 9.57 -1.32
CA ALA A 36 4.15 8.18 -1.26
C ALA A 36 4.28 7.67 0.18
N HIS A 37 3.25 6.98 0.67
CA HIS A 37 3.30 6.23 1.91
C HIS A 37 4.07 4.94 1.70
N VAL A 38 5.09 4.71 2.52
CA VAL A 38 5.95 3.53 2.41
C VAL A 38 5.55 2.53 3.50
N VAL A 39 5.22 1.31 3.08
CA VAL A 39 4.88 0.20 3.98
C VAL A 39 5.88 -0.92 3.78
N ALA A 40 6.56 -1.31 4.85
CA ALA A 40 7.48 -2.43 4.84
C ALA A 40 6.76 -3.72 5.26
N PHE A 41 6.94 -4.76 4.46
CA PHE A 41 6.46 -6.12 4.67
C PHE A 41 7.67 -7.03 4.88
N PRO A 42 8.13 -7.19 6.13
CA PRO A 42 9.20 -8.14 6.44
C PRO A 42 8.74 -9.56 6.08
N GLU A 43 9.64 -10.38 5.56
CA GLU A 43 9.34 -11.80 5.30
C GLU A 43 9.04 -12.52 6.63
N GLY A 44 7.76 -12.86 6.86
CA GLY A 44 7.30 -13.37 8.15
C GLY A 44 5.84 -13.85 8.16
N VAL A 45 5.26 -13.96 9.35
CA VAL A 45 3.88 -14.43 9.55
C VAL A 45 2.87 -13.50 8.89
N GLY A 46 1.95 -14.07 8.08
CA GLY A 46 0.95 -13.32 7.31
C GLY A 46 1.36 -13.02 5.87
N PHE A 47 2.52 -13.51 5.43
CA PHE A 47 2.97 -13.46 4.04
C PHE A 47 2.85 -14.85 3.41
N ASP A 48 1.89 -15.01 2.51
CA ASP A 48 1.78 -16.22 1.70
C ASP A 48 2.85 -16.20 0.62
N ARG A 49 3.74 -17.20 0.64
CA ARG A 49 4.83 -17.32 -0.36
C ARG A 49 4.32 -17.81 -1.72
N ASP A 50 3.15 -18.46 -1.72
CA ASP A 50 2.45 -18.89 -2.93
C ASP A 50 1.66 -17.73 -3.56
N ASP A 51 1.12 -16.82 -2.73
CA ASP A 51 0.45 -15.59 -3.14
C ASP A 51 1.05 -14.34 -2.48
N VAL A 52 2.28 -14.04 -2.89
CA VAL A 52 3.02 -12.86 -2.45
C VAL A 52 2.26 -11.59 -2.80
N ARG A 53 1.67 -11.54 -4.00
CA ARG A 53 0.99 -10.34 -4.50
C ARG A 53 -0.28 -10.06 -3.68
N GLY A 54 -1.12 -11.06 -3.48
CA GLY A 54 -2.34 -10.94 -2.69
C GLY A 54 -2.06 -10.53 -1.24
N SER A 55 -1.02 -11.12 -0.63
CA SER A 55 -0.58 -10.76 0.73
C SER A 55 -0.18 -9.28 0.83
N LEU A 56 0.61 -8.79 -0.15
CA LEU A 56 1.05 -7.41 -0.17
C LEU A 56 -0.11 -6.44 -0.42
N ILE A 57 -1.04 -6.78 -1.31
CA ILE A 57 -2.23 -5.96 -1.59
C ILE A 57 -3.11 -5.84 -0.36
N ALA A 58 -3.48 -6.96 0.28
CA ALA A 58 -4.30 -6.95 1.48
C ALA A 58 -3.66 -6.14 2.62
N GLY A 59 -2.33 -6.24 2.75
CA GLY A 59 -1.56 -5.42 3.66
C GLY A 59 -1.60 -3.92 3.35
N CYS A 60 -1.53 -3.55 2.06
CA CYS A 60 -1.65 -2.17 1.61
C CYS A 60 -3.05 -1.61 1.88
N GLU A 61 -4.10 -2.37 1.56
CA GLU A 61 -5.48 -1.96 1.82
C GLU A 61 -5.73 -1.69 3.32
N ALA A 62 -5.22 -2.59 4.18
CA ALA A 62 -5.29 -2.44 5.63
C ALA A 62 -4.46 -1.26 6.16
N ALA A 63 -3.32 -0.97 5.53
CA ALA A 63 -2.49 0.18 5.87
C ALA A 63 -3.18 1.50 5.50
N VAL A 64 -3.73 1.61 4.28
CA VAL A 64 -4.46 2.81 3.83
C VAL A 64 -5.71 3.04 4.68
N ALA A 65 -6.43 1.97 5.05
CA ALA A 65 -7.59 2.09 5.92
C ALA A 65 -7.26 2.66 7.31
N ARG A 66 -5.99 2.57 7.74
CA ARG A 66 -5.47 3.12 9.00
C ARG A 66 -4.83 4.50 8.85
N LEU A 67 -4.56 4.97 7.62
CA LEU A 67 -4.02 6.31 7.41
C LEU A 67 -5.05 7.35 7.89
N PRO A 68 -4.63 8.37 8.65
CA PRO A 68 -5.53 9.42 9.07
C PRO A 68 -6.04 10.13 7.83
N ARG A 69 -7.31 9.89 7.48
CA ARG A 69 -7.99 10.63 6.43
C ARG A 69 -7.85 12.10 6.80
N ARG A 70 -7.20 12.89 5.94
CA ARG A 70 -7.21 14.35 6.09
C ARG A 70 -8.69 14.70 5.96
N ALA A 71 -9.33 14.98 7.09
CA ALA A 71 -10.75 15.28 7.14
C ALA A 71 -11.03 16.34 6.07
N PRO A 72 -12.09 16.22 5.25
CA PRO A 72 -12.47 17.32 4.38
C PRO A 72 -12.66 18.52 5.29
N THR A 73 -11.75 19.49 5.23
CA THR A 73 -11.94 20.79 5.87
C THR A 73 -13.12 21.44 5.16
N ARG A 74 -14.33 21.10 5.61
CA ARG A 74 -15.53 21.89 5.37
C ARG A 74 -15.43 23.07 6.33
N HIS A 75 -15.13 24.24 5.79
CA HIS A 75 -15.32 25.53 6.44
C HIS A 75 -16.12 26.44 5.51
#